data_AF-A0A804P8B7-F1
#
_entry.id   AF-A0A804P8B7-F1
#
_cell.length_a   1.000
_cell.length_b   1.000
_cell.length_c   1.000
_cell.angle_alpha   90.00
_cell.angle_beta   90.00
_cell.angle_gamma   90.00
#
_symmetry.space_group_name_H-M   'P 1'
#
loop_
_entity.id
_entity.type
_entity.pdbx_description
1 polymer ?
#
loop_
_entity_poly.entity_id
_entity_poly.type
_entity_poly.pdbx_seq_one_letter_code
_entity_poly.pdbx_strand_id
1 'polypeptide(L)'
;MTYVNLQLNPERYTGYTGDSARRIWDAIYKENCPKYPSEELCHEKKVLYKLISGLHSSISVHIAYDYLLDESTNSWGQNLSLLYDRVLKYPERVQNLYFTYLFVLRAVTKAADYLEQAEYNTGNPEDDLKTESLVKQLLYNSQLRSACPLPFDEAKLWQGENGPELKQEIQKQFRNISAIMDCVGCEKCRLWGKLQVLGLGTALKILFSVDGDSHLNQPLQLQRNEVIALFNLLNRLSESVKFVHEKGSSVEEVINEQSPSTVQKGASKTNLKGLFGYSQYTWIGWD
;
A
#
# COMPACT_ATOMS: atom_id res chain seq x y z
N MET A 1 5.19 4.95 -26.13
CA MET A 1 4.59 4.25 -24.97
C MET A 1 4.55 2.77 -25.34
N THR A 2 5.03 1.88 -24.48
CA THR A 2 5.10 0.42 -24.73
C THR A 2 4.22 -0.31 -23.74
N TYR A 3 3.48 -1.32 -24.20
CA TYR A 3 2.71 -2.20 -23.32
C TYR A 3 3.64 -3.23 -22.68
N VAL A 4 3.45 -3.50 -21.39
CA VAL A 4 4.23 -4.47 -20.62
C VAL A 4 3.29 -5.56 -20.12
N ASN A 5 3.68 -6.82 -20.31
CA ASN A 5 2.95 -7.94 -19.74
C ASN A 5 3.32 -8.11 -18.26
N LEU A 6 2.37 -7.82 -17.35
CA LEU A 6 2.56 -7.92 -15.91
C LEU A 6 2.73 -9.37 -15.42
N GLN A 7 2.18 -10.36 -16.13
CA GLN A 7 2.32 -11.77 -15.77
C GLN A 7 3.76 -12.28 -15.93
N LEU A 8 4.48 -11.73 -16.92
CA LEU A 8 5.90 -12.03 -17.13
C LEU A 8 6.83 -11.20 -16.24
N ASN A 9 6.28 -10.19 -15.57
CA ASN A 9 7.02 -9.24 -14.72
C ASN A 9 6.38 -9.16 -13.34
N PRO A 10 6.28 -10.26 -12.57
CA PRO A 10 5.66 -10.25 -11.25
C PRO A 10 6.42 -9.34 -10.28
N GLU A 11 5.70 -8.79 -9.29
CA GLU A 11 6.29 -8.09 -8.15
C GLU A 11 6.87 -9.13 -7.18
N ARG A 12 8.20 -9.13 -7.03
CA ARG A 12 8.94 -10.09 -6.21
C ARG A 12 10.31 -9.54 -5.84
N TYR A 13 11.14 -10.33 -5.14
CA TYR A 13 12.53 -9.95 -4.87
C TYR A 13 13.32 -9.65 -6.15
N THR A 14 14.06 -8.53 -6.14
CA THR A 14 14.90 -8.07 -7.27
C THR A 14 16.34 -7.77 -6.87
N GLY A 15 16.69 -7.90 -5.57
CA GLY A 15 17.96 -7.43 -5.03
C GLY A 15 18.10 -5.90 -4.93
N TYR A 16 17.06 -5.11 -5.28
CA TYR A 16 17.12 -3.66 -5.13
C TYR A 16 17.10 -3.26 -3.65
N THR A 17 18.24 -2.80 -3.13
CA THR A 17 18.46 -2.50 -1.70
C THR A 17 19.46 -1.34 -1.51
N GLY A 18 19.80 -1.04 -0.26
CA GLY A 18 20.82 -0.07 0.13
C GLY A 18 20.42 1.39 -0.07
N ASP A 19 21.42 2.27 -0.14
CA ASP A 19 21.23 3.74 -0.17
C ASP A 19 20.44 4.24 -1.37
N SER A 20 20.42 3.49 -2.47
CA SER A 20 19.57 3.84 -3.62
C SER A 20 18.08 3.70 -3.26
N ALA A 21 17.68 2.53 -2.75
CA ALA A 21 16.29 2.28 -2.35
C ALA A 21 15.86 3.16 -1.15
N ARG A 22 16.76 3.35 -0.16
CA ARG A 22 16.53 4.21 0.99
C ARG A 22 16.21 5.65 0.58
N ARG A 23 17.02 6.25 -0.30
CA ARG A 23 16.81 7.62 -0.78
C ARG A 23 15.46 7.82 -1.49
N ILE A 24 15.00 6.81 -2.23
CA ILE A 24 13.68 6.85 -2.89
C ILE A 24 12.58 6.91 -1.84
N TRP A 25 12.58 6.00 -0.86
CA TRP A 25 11.56 6.01 0.19
C TRP A 25 11.62 7.29 1.03
N ASP A 26 12.82 7.76 1.39
CA ASP A 26 13.00 9.04 2.09
C ASP A 26 12.37 10.20 1.33
N ALA A 27 12.58 10.27 0.02
CA ALA A 27 11.98 11.30 -0.81
C ALA A 27 10.45 11.19 -0.82
N ILE A 28 9.90 9.98 -0.98
CA ILE A 28 8.44 9.75 -0.97
C ILE A 28 7.82 10.17 0.36
N TYR A 29 8.41 9.79 1.50
CA TYR A 29 7.89 10.16 2.81
C TYR A 29 8.06 11.65 3.11
N LYS A 30 9.12 12.31 2.58
CA LYS A 30 9.30 13.76 2.70
C LYS A 30 8.23 14.56 1.96
N GLU A 31 7.67 14.05 0.86
CA GLU A 31 6.54 14.69 0.19
C GLU A 31 5.29 14.81 1.08
N ASN A 32 5.15 13.93 2.08
CA ASN A 32 4.02 13.96 3.02
C ASN A 32 4.12 15.08 4.08
N CYS A 33 5.30 15.70 4.24
CA CYS A 33 5.60 16.71 5.26
C CYS A 33 6.26 17.96 4.63
N PRO A 34 5.52 18.80 3.88
CA PRO A 34 6.07 20.07 3.43
C PRO A 34 6.38 20.96 4.65
N LYS A 35 7.64 21.39 4.76
CA LYS A 35 8.25 22.28 5.76
C LYS A 35 7.26 23.21 6.49
N TYR A 36 6.76 22.78 7.65
CA TYR A 36 6.27 23.66 8.70
C TYR A 36 7.36 23.77 9.78
N PRO A 37 7.59 24.96 10.38
CA PRO A 37 8.64 25.17 11.38
C PRO A 37 8.40 24.45 12.71
N SER A 38 7.24 23.82 12.91
CA SER A 38 7.00 22.91 14.05
C SER A 38 7.01 21.46 13.58
N GLU A 39 7.97 20.69 14.09
CA GLU A 39 8.12 19.23 13.88
C GLU A 39 6.91 18.43 14.40
N GLU A 40 5.96 19.07 15.09
CA GLU A 40 4.82 18.42 15.73
C GLU A 40 3.60 18.19 14.82
N LEU A 41 3.51 18.77 13.62
CA LEU A 41 2.29 18.69 12.78
C LEU A 41 2.35 17.70 11.60
N CYS A 42 3.46 17.01 11.39
CA CYS A 42 3.47 15.88 10.45
C CYS A 42 3.10 14.57 11.15
N HIS A 43 1.85 14.48 11.62
CA HIS A 43 1.41 13.27 12.29
C HIS A 43 1.27 12.11 11.30
N GLU A 44 1.72 10.92 11.73
CA GLU A 44 1.43 9.57 11.22
C GLU A 44 -0.09 9.30 11.06
N LYS A 45 -0.93 10.22 11.53
CA LYS A 45 -2.39 10.24 11.38
C LYS A 45 -2.87 10.69 10.00
N LYS A 46 -2.03 11.34 9.18
CA LYS A 46 -2.42 11.77 7.83
C LYS A 46 -2.70 10.56 6.93
N VAL A 47 -3.81 10.63 6.19
CA VAL A 47 -4.26 9.56 5.26
C VAL A 47 -3.15 9.17 4.30
N LEU A 48 -2.47 10.15 3.71
CA LEU A 48 -1.41 9.89 2.75
C LEU A 48 -0.26 9.08 3.35
N TYR A 49 0.15 9.38 4.59
CA TYR A 49 1.17 8.61 5.28
C TYR A 49 0.75 7.14 5.43
N LYS A 50 -0.49 6.89 5.88
CA LYS A 50 -1.02 5.53 6.02
C LYS A 50 -1.07 4.79 4.68
N LEU A 51 -1.50 5.48 3.61
CA LEU A 51 -1.56 4.90 2.26
C LEU A 51 -0.17 4.48 1.77
N ILE A 52 0.82 5.37 1.88
CA ILE A 52 2.20 5.09 1.49
C ILE A 52 2.84 4.01 2.37
N SER A 53 2.59 4.03 3.68
CA SER A 53 3.07 3.03 4.63
C SER A 53 2.48 1.64 4.35
N GLY A 54 1.18 1.56 4.07
CA GLY A 54 0.54 0.31 3.68
C GLY A 54 1.03 -0.20 2.33
N LEU A 55 1.31 0.70 1.37
CA LEU A 55 1.90 0.32 0.08
C LEU A 55 3.33 -0.23 0.25
N HIS A 56 4.16 0.46 1.04
CA HIS A 56 5.52 0.00 1.35
C HIS A 56 5.51 -1.37 2.05
N SER A 57 4.54 -1.58 2.94
CA SER A 57 4.33 -2.87 3.61
C SER A 57 3.92 -3.96 2.61
N SER A 58 3.00 -3.66 1.68
CA SER A 58 2.59 -4.58 0.61
C SER A 58 3.76 -5.00 -0.29
N ILE A 59 4.63 -4.07 -0.67
CA ILE A 59 5.85 -4.38 -1.45
C ILE A 59 6.77 -5.31 -0.65
N SER A 60 6.98 -5.01 0.63
CA SER A 60 7.81 -5.83 1.52
C SER A 60 7.26 -7.25 1.68
N VAL A 61 5.92 -7.39 1.74
CA VAL A 61 5.24 -8.69 1.75
C VAL A 61 5.51 -9.47 0.47
N HIS A 62 5.38 -8.87 -0.72
CA HIS A 62 5.66 -9.56 -1.99
C HIS A 62 7.12 -9.98 -2.13
N ILE A 63 8.05 -9.14 -1.67
CA ILE A 63 9.46 -9.50 -1.61
C ILE A 63 9.67 -10.72 -0.71
N ALA A 64 9.02 -10.76 0.46
CA ALA A 64 9.10 -11.90 1.37
C ALA A 64 8.42 -13.16 0.80
N TYR A 65 7.33 -13.01 0.05
CA TYR A 65 6.57 -14.13 -0.50
C TYR A 65 7.33 -14.87 -1.61
N ASP A 66 7.93 -14.12 -2.54
CA ASP A 66 8.70 -14.66 -3.67
C ASP A 66 10.14 -14.14 -3.62
N TYR A 67 10.92 -14.73 -2.70
CA TYR A 67 12.31 -14.38 -2.40
C TYR A 67 13.27 -15.37 -3.05
N LEU A 68 14.42 -14.89 -3.51
CA LEU A 68 15.51 -15.77 -4.00
C LEU A 68 16.24 -16.35 -2.78
N LEU A 69 15.93 -17.60 -2.43
CA LEU A 69 16.48 -18.29 -1.25
C LEU A 69 17.92 -18.74 -1.48
N ASP A 70 18.22 -19.20 -2.70
CA ASP A 70 19.54 -19.65 -3.08
C ASP A 70 19.81 -19.27 -4.54
N GLU A 71 20.83 -18.42 -4.74
CA GLU A 71 21.26 -17.95 -6.04
C GLU A 71 21.91 -19.05 -6.87
N SER A 72 22.61 -20.00 -6.25
CA SER A 72 23.33 -21.07 -6.94
C SER A 72 22.40 -22.09 -7.58
N THR A 73 21.27 -22.37 -6.93
CA THR A 73 20.23 -23.28 -7.43
C THR A 73 19.05 -22.56 -8.06
N ASN A 74 19.07 -21.23 -8.08
CA ASN A 74 17.95 -20.38 -8.50
C ASN A 74 16.62 -20.80 -7.83
N SER A 75 16.69 -21.05 -6.52
CA SER A 75 15.55 -21.51 -5.71
C SER A 75 14.78 -20.31 -5.18
N TRP A 76 13.48 -20.27 -5.48
CA TRP A 76 12.56 -19.21 -5.07
C TRP A 76 11.55 -19.71 -4.04
N GLY A 77 11.23 -18.88 -3.05
CA GLY A 77 10.25 -19.24 -2.03
C GLY A 77 10.03 -18.17 -0.96
N GLN A 78 9.37 -18.56 0.12
CA GLN A 78 8.97 -17.64 1.18
C GLN A 78 10.11 -17.39 2.17
N ASN A 79 10.42 -16.13 2.43
CA ASN A 79 11.35 -15.68 3.46
C ASN A 79 10.58 -15.07 4.64
N LEU A 80 10.19 -15.94 5.60
CA LEU A 80 9.39 -15.56 6.76
C LEU A 80 10.13 -14.66 7.75
N SER A 81 11.47 -14.79 7.84
CA SER A 81 12.30 -13.91 8.66
C SER A 81 12.20 -12.47 8.17
N LEU A 82 12.36 -12.27 6.86
CA LEU A 82 12.21 -10.96 6.22
C LEU A 82 10.79 -10.39 6.36
N LEU A 83 9.76 -11.24 6.27
CA LEU A 83 8.38 -10.84 6.52
C LEU A 83 8.21 -10.28 7.94
N TYR A 84 8.77 -10.97 8.94
CA TYR A 84 8.70 -10.52 10.32
C TYR A 84 9.45 -9.20 10.53
N ASP A 85 10.73 -9.18 10.13
CA ASP A 85 11.63 -8.05 10.38
C ASP A 85 11.18 -6.78 9.69
N ARG A 86 10.47 -6.87 8.55
CA ARG A 86 10.01 -5.70 7.81
C ARG A 86 8.55 -5.34 8.06
N VAL A 87 7.72 -6.29 8.45
CA VAL A 87 6.27 -6.07 8.52
C VAL A 87 5.69 -6.47 9.87
N LEU A 88 5.76 -7.75 10.25
CA LEU A 88 5.00 -8.27 11.41
C LEU A 88 5.49 -7.73 12.75
N LYS A 89 6.79 -7.47 12.89
CA LYS A 89 7.37 -6.84 14.09
C LYS A 89 6.81 -5.45 14.40
N TYR A 90 6.15 -4.82 13.41
CA TYR A 90 5.65 -3.46 13.45
C TYR A 90 4.12 -3.44 13.25
N PRO A 91 3.32 -3.54 14.33
CA PRO A 91 1.85 -3.60 14.23
C PRO A 91 1.23 -2.45 13.45
N GLU A 92 1.83 -1.26 13.49
CA GLU A 92 1.38 -0.09 12.73
C GLU A 92 1.49 -0.30 11.20
N ARG A 93 2.50 -1.05 10.73
CA ARG A 93 2.67 -1.37 9.30
C ARG A 93 1.59 -2.33 8.83
N VAL A 94 1.27 -3.32 9.66
CA VAL A 94 0.15 -4.25 9.42
C VAL A 94 -1.16 -3.45 9.37
N GLN A 95 -1.44 -2.60 10.36
CA GLN A 95 -2.64 -1.76 10.37
C GLN A 95 -2.73 -0.86 9.12
N ASN A 96 -1.61 -0.24 8.70
CA ASN A 96 -1.58 0.58 7.50
C ASN A 96 -1.78 -0.24 6.22
N LEU A 97 -1.29 -1.48 6.15
CA LEU A 97 -1.57 -2.40 5.03
C LEU A 97 -3.08 -2.68 4.91
N TYR A 98 -3.74 -3.04 6.01
CA TYR A 98 -5.19 -3.26 6.03
C TYR A 98 -5.96 -1.97 5.71
N PHE A 99 -5.52 -0.82 6.24
CA PHE A 99 -6.09 0.48 5.93
C PHE A 99 -6.04 0.77 4.43
N THR A 100 -4.88 0.60 3.79
CA THR A 100 -4.71 0.83 2.35
C THR A 100 -5.55 -0.14 1.52
N TYR A 101 -5.61 -1.41 1.90
CA TYR A 101 -6.49 -2.40 1.25
C TYR A 101 -7.95 -1.97 1.31
N LEU A 102 -8.46 -1.65 2.51
CA LEU A 102 -9.85 -1.23 2.71
C LEU A 102 -10.16 0.09 2.00
N PHE A 103 -9.21 1.02 1.97
CA PHE A 103 -9.32 2.29 1.24
C PHE A 103 -9.51 2.08 -0.27
N VAL A 104 -8.67 1.24 -0.87
CA VAL A 104 -8.76 0.94 -2.32
C VAL A 104 -10.01 0.11 -2.63
N LEU A 105 -10.34 -0.87 -1.79
CA LEU A 105 -11.58 -1.65 -1.92
C LEU A 105 -12.81 -0.74 -1.87
N ARG A 106 -12.84 0.22 -0.94
CA ARG A 106 -13.91 1.21 -0.85
C ARG A 106 -14.03 2.03 -2.12
N ALA A 107 -12.92 2.54 -2.67
CA ALA A 107 -12.92 3.25 -3.94
C ALA A 107 -13.50 2.40 -5.08
N VAL A 108 -13.09 1.13 -5.19
CA VAL A 108 -13.62 0.20 -6.21
C VAL A 108 -15.13 -0.01 -6.05
N THR A 109 -15.61 -0.26 -4.83
CA THR A 109 -17.05 -0.45 -4.58
C THR A 109 -17.87 0.82 -4.83
N LYS A 110 -17.30 2.01 -4.57
CA LYS A 110 -17.95 3.30 -4.78
C LYS A 110 -18.02 3.70 -6.26
N ALA A 111 -17.07 3.24 -7.07
CA ALA A 111 -17.06 3.45 -8.52
C ALA A 111 -17.76 2.32 -9.30
N ALA A 112 -18.62 1.51 -8.67
CA ALA A 112 -19.22 0.35 -9.31
C ALA A 112 -19.90 0.68 -10.66
N ASP A 113 -20.73 1.72 -10.71
CA ASP A 113 -21.44 2.11 -11.94
C ASP A 113 -20.48 2.53 -13.07
N TYR A 114 -19.35 3.14 -12.73
CA TYR A 114 -18.33 3.57 -13.69
C TYR A 114 -17.47 2.40 -14.18
N LEU A 115 -17.09 1.51 -13.27
CA LEU A 115 -16.27 0.34 -13.58
C LEU A 115 -17.07 -0.69 -14.38
N GLU A 116 -18.39 -0.78 -14.18
CA GLU A 116 -19.26 -1.62 -15.00
C GLU A 116 -19.32 -1.16 -16.46
N GLN A 117 -19.17 0.14 -16.71
CA GLN A 117 -19.23 0.75 -18.05
C GLN A 117 -17.84 1.01 -18.67
N ALA A 118 -16.76 0.57 -18.02
CA ALA A 118 -15.41 0.78 -18.51
C ALA A 118 -15.13 -0.03 -19.79
N GLU A 119 -14.18 0.44 -20.61
CA GLU A 119 -13.80 -0.24 -21.85
C GLU A 119 -12.89 -1.45 -21.57
N TYR A 120 -13.44 -2.66 -21.73
CA TYR A 120 -12.71 -3.92 -21.57
C TYR A 120 -12.22 -4.53 -22.88
N ASN A 121 -12.45 -3.87 -24.02
CA ASN A 121 -12.14 -4.41 -25.34
C ASN A 121 -10.65 -4.76 -25.52
N THR A 122 -10.36 -6.03 -25.73
CA THR A 122 -9.03 -6.57 -26.05
C THR A 122 -8.89 -7.04 -27.50
N GLY A 123 -10.01 -7.06 -28.24
CA GLY A 123 -10.12 -7.70 -29.56
C GLY A 123 -10.50 -9.18 -29.49
N ASN A 124 -10.64 -9.76 -28.28
CA ASN A 124 -11.19 -11.11 -28.06
C ASN A 124 -12.54 -11.03 -27.34
N PRO A 125 -13.68 -11.21 -28.06
CA PRO A 125 -15.01 -11.08 -27.47
C PRO A 125 -15.29 -12.03 -26.30
N GLU A 126 -14.69 -13.23 -26.28
CA GLU A 126 -14.90 -14.20 -25.21
C GLU A 126 -14.26 -13.72 -23.90
N ASP A 127 -13.01 -13.26 -23.98
CA ASP A 127 -12.28 -12.72 -22.82
C ASP A 127 -12.90 -11.40 -22.33
N ASP A 128 -13.39 -10.57 -23.24
CA ASP A 128 -14.03 -9.29 -22.92
C ASP A 128 -15.33 -9.53 -22.13
N LEU A 129 -16.23 -10.40 -22.61
CA LEU A 129 -17.46 -10.79 -21.92
C LEU A 129 -17.18 -11.44 -20.55
N LYS A 130 -16.15 -12.30 -20.50
CA LYS A 130 -15.73 -12.95 -19.25
C LYS A 130 -15.22 -11.92 -18.25
N THR A 131 -14.42 -10.95 -18.70
CA THR A 131 -13.88 -9.87 -17.87
C THR A 131 -15.01 -9.01 -17.30
N GLU A 132 -15.95 -8.58 -18.14
CA GLU A 132 -17.14 -7.82 -17.70
C GLU A 132 -17.94 -8.58 -16.63
N SER A 133 -18.18 -9.87 -16.85
CA SER A 133 -18.89 -10.72 -15.89
C SER A 133 -18.16 -10.81 -14.55
N LEU A 134 -16.85 -11.05 -14.56
CA LEU A 134 -16.03 -11.12 -13.35
C LEU A 134 -15.97 -9.79 -12.60
N VAL A 135 -15.86 -8.67 -13.32
CA VAL A 135 -15.91 -7.33 -12.71
C VAL A 135 -17.26 -7.10 -12.02
N LYS A 136 -18.38 -7.41 -12.68
CA LYS A 136 -19.71 -7.31 -12.05
C LYS A 136 -19.80 -8.20 -10.80
N GLN A 137 -19.34 -9.44 -10.88
CA GLN A 137 -19.34 -10.34 -9.70
C GLN A 137 -18.56 -9.76 -8.53
N LEU A 138 -17.42 -9.11 -8.78
CA LEU A 138 -16.63 -8.44 -7.76
C LEU A 138 -17.36 -7.23 -7.15
N LEU A 139 -17.91 -6.34 -8.00
CA LEU A 139 -18.57 -5.10 -7.58
C LEU A 139 -19.90 -5.32 -6.84
N TYR A 140 -20.62 -6.38 -7.20
CA TYR A 140 -21.92 -6.74 -6.64
C TYR A 140 -21.83 -7.87 -5.59
N ASN A 141 -20.62 -8.25 -5.17
CA ASN A 141 -20.44 -9.28 -4.15
C ASN A 141 -21.05 -8.83 -2.80
N SER A 142 -22.03 -9.60 -2.31
CA SER A 142 -22.77 -9.28 -1.09
C SER A 142 -21.91 -9.31 0.18
N GLN A 143 -20.90 -10.19 0.24
CA GLN A 143 -19.98 -10.29 1.37
C GLN A 143 -19.06 -9.08 1.44
N LEU A 144 -18.58 -8.57 0.30
CA LEU A 144 -17.76 -7.35 0.26
C LEU A 144 -18.58 -6.10 0.64
N ARG A 145 -19.86 -6.05 0.25
CA ARG A 145 -20.77 -4.95 0.63
C ARG A 145 -21.10 -4.94 2.12
N SER A 146 -21.25 -6.11 2.74
CA SER A 146 -21.56 -6.23 4.16
C SER A 146 -20.33 -6.14 5.07
N ALA A 147 -19.18 -6.65 4.61
CA ALA A 147 -17.91 -6.62 5.35
C ALA A 147 -17.20 -5.27 5.31
N CYS A 148 -17.70 -4.32 4.50
CA CYS A 148 -17.15 -2.97 4.40
C CYS A 148 -18.11 -1.92 5.03
N PRO A 149 -18.51 -2.04 6.32
CA PRO A 149 -19.06 -0.89 7.01
C PRO A 149 -17.95 0.15 7.07
N LEU A 150 -18.21 1.34 6.52
CA LEU A 150 -17.32 2.49 6.37
C LEU A 150 -16.05 2.39 7.25
N PRO A 151 -14.91 1.91 6.70
CA PRO A 151 -13.70 1.64 7.50
C PRO A 151 -13.12 2.92 8.13
N PHE A 152 -13.55 4.07 7.63
CA PHE A 152 -13.31 5.38 8.18
C PHE A 152 -14.50 6.29 7.87
N ASP A 153 -14.69 7.29 8.71
CA ASP A 153 -15.71 8.31 8.55
C ASP A 153 -15.30 9.26 7.40
N GLU A 154 -15.82 9.01 6.20
CA GLU A 154 -15.55 9.79 4.97
C GLU A 154 -15.83 11.28 5.21
N ALA A 155 -16.84 11.60 6.03
CA ALA A 155 -17.18 12.96 6.41
C ALA A 155 -16.07 13.60 7.25
N LYS A 156 -15.52 12.90 8.24
CA LYS A 156 -14.37 13.42 9.02
C LYS A 156 -13.09 13.53 8.21
N LEU A 157 -12.94 12.73 7.16
CA LEU A 157 -11.75 12.77 6.32
C LEU A 157 -11.79 13.93 5.33
N TRP A 158 -12.97 14.25 4.79
CA TRP A 158 -13.10 15.11 3.61
C TRP A 158 -14.12 16.26 3.72
N GLN A 159 -15.12 16.19 4.61
CA GLN A 159 -16.17 17.21 4.76
C GLN A 159 -15.79 18.35 5.72
N GLY A 160 -14.50 18.52 6.04
CA GLY A 160 -14.01 19.72 6.72
C GLY A 160 -13.95 20.93 5.77
N GLU A 161 -13.89 22.15 6.33
CA GLU A 161 -13.83 23.43 5.58
C GLU A 161 -12.67 23.53 4.55
N ASN A 162 -11.68 22.61 4.58
CA ASN A 162 -10.49 22.59 3.72
C ASN A 162 -10.44 21.40 2.72
N GLY A 163 -11.56 20.73 2.44
CA GLY A 163 -11.62 19.54 1.57
C GLY A 163 -11.05 19.74 0.16
N PRO A 164 -11.41 20.82 -0.57
CA PRO A 164 -10.88 21.12 -1.91
C PRO A 164 -9.38 21.39 -1.93
N GLU A 165 -8.84 22.13 -0.96
CA GLU A 165 -7.42 22.44 -0.82
C GLU A 165 -6.62 21.16 -0.54
N LEU A 166 -7.12 20.32 0.36
CA LEU A 166 -6.52 19.02 0.69
C LEU A 166 -6.48 18.09 -0.54
N LYS A 167 -7.54 18.08 -1.35
CA LYS A 167 -7.58 17.33 -2.62
C LYS A 167 -6.48 17.80 -3.57
N GLN A 168 -6.30 19.11 -3.74
CA GLN A 168 -5.25 19.67 -4.60
C GLN A 168 -3.85 19.36 -4.07
N GLU A 169 -3.64 19.45 -2.76
CA GLU A 169 -2.37 19.12 -2.11
C GLU A 169 -2.00 17.65 -2.33
N ILE A 170 -2.94 16.73 -2.05
CA ILE A 170 -2.73 15.29 -2.25
C ILE A 170 -2.45 14.98 -3.73
N GLN A 171 -3.20 15.57 -4.67
CA GLN A 171 -2.94 15.40 -6.09
C GLN A 171 -1.54 15.86 -6.49
N LYS A 172 -1.08 16.99 -5.94
CA LYS A 172 0.29 17.48 -6.16
C LYS A 172 1.33 16.51 -5.59
N GLN A 173 1.12 16.01 -4.38
CA GLN A 173 2.01 15.03 -3.75
C GLN A 173 2.12 13.75 -4.60
N PHE A 174 1.02 13.21 -5.12
CA PHE A 174 1.06 12.03 -5.99
C PHE A 174 1.79 12.28 -7.32
N ARG A 175 1.70 13.48 -7.89
CA ARG A 175 2.51 13.85 -9.08
C ARG A 175 4.00 13.86 -8.75
N ASN A 176 4.38 14.39 -7.60
CA ASN A 176 5.76 14.41 -7.14
C ASN A 176 6.27 12.98 -6.86
N ILE A 177 5.48 12.15 -6.18
CA ILE A 177 5.80 10.74 -5.94
C ILE A 177 5.97 9.99 -7.27
N SER A 178 5.11 10.22 -8.24
CA SER A 178 5.22 9.64 -9.58
C SER A 178 6.54 10.04 -10.27
N ALA A 179 6.97 11.29 -10.12
CA ALA A 179 8.27 11.76 -10.62
C ALA A 179 9.45 11.13 -9.87
N ILE A 180 9.33 10.91 -8.56
CA ILE A 180 10.34 10.18 -7.78
C ILE A 180 10.48 8.73 -8.28
N MET A 181 9.39 8.08 -8.69
CA MET A 181 9.43 6.73 -9.24
C MET A 181 10.26 6.64 -10.53
N ASP A 182 10.45 7.73 -11.28
CA ASP A 182 11.35 7.77 -12.43
C ASP A 182 12.84 7.61 -12.06
N CYS A 183 13.19 7.90 -10.80
CA CYS A 183 14.55 7.74 -10.28
C CYS A 183 14.85 6.31 -9.76
N VAL A 184 13.89 5.40 -9.78
CA VAL A 184 14.07 4.01 -9.33
C VAL A 184 14.89 3.23 -10.36
N GLY A 185 16.10 2.82 -10.00
CA GLY A 185 17.02 2.11 -10.89
C GLY A 185 16.59 0.68 -11.27
N CYS A 186 15.78 0.04 -10.41
CA CYS A 186 15.22 -1.28 -10.69
C CYS A 186 14.00 -1.17 -11.62
N GLU A 187 14.06 -1.77 -12.81
CA GLU A 187 12.99 -1.67 -13.81
C GLU A 187 11.66 -2.28 -13.35
N LYS A 188 11.68 -3.49 -12.79
CA LYS A 188 10.46 -4.12 -12.24
C LYS A 188 9.88 -3.33 -11.06
N CYS A 189 10.74 -2.83 -10.18
CA CYS A 189 10.33 -2.01 -9.04
C CYS A 189 9.69 -0.69 -9.50
N ARG A 190 10.25 -0.05 -10.53
CA ARG A 190 9.71 1.15 -11.15
C ARG A 190 8.37 0.90 -11.85
N LEU A 191 8.25 -0.22 -12.57
CA LEU A 191 7.00 -0.65 -13.21
C LEU A 191 5.88 -0.78 -12.18
N TRP A 192 6.09 -1.59 -11.13
CA TRP A 192 5.08 -1.79 -10.08
C TRP A 192 4.86 -0.54 -9.24
N GLY A 193 5.93 0.20 -8.89
CA GLY A 193 5.82 1.47 -8.17
C GLY A 193 4.96 2.48 -8.89
N LYS A 194 5.15 2.67 -10.21
CA LYS A 194 4.29 3.55 -11.02
C LYS A 194 2.86 3.05 -11.10
N LEU A 195 2.67 1.74 -11.31
CA LEU A 195 1.34 1.13 -11.39
C LEU A 195 0.57 1.32 -10.08
N GLN A 196 1.21 1.05 -8.94
CA GLN A 196 0.58 1.13 -7.63
C GLN A 196 0.31 2.57 -7.19
N VAL A 197 1.24 3.50 -7.46
CA VAL A 197 1.04 4.94 -7.20
C VAL A 197 -0.10 5.50 -8.05
N LEU A 198 -0.18 5.12 -9.33
CA LEU A 198 -1.31 5.48 -10.19
C LEU A 198 -2.63 4.92 -9.63
N GLY A 199 -2.65 3.66 -9.20
CA GLY A 199 -3.83 3.03 -8.61
C GLY A 199 -4.33 3.75 -7.35
N LEU A 200 -3.41 4.17 -6.46
CA LEU A 200 -3.75 4.96 -5.28
C LEU A 200 -4.30 6.35 -5.66
N GLY A 201 -3.68 7.01 -6.64
CA GLY A 201 -4.17 8.27 -7.19
C GLY A 201 -5.58 8.15 -7.77
N THR A 202 -5.86 7.07 -8.50
CA THR A 202 -7.20 6.74 -9.02
C THR A 202 -8.19 6.51 -7.88
N ALA A 203 -7.82 5.76 -6.84
CA ALA A 203 -8.68 5.51 -5.69
C ALA A 203 -9.07 6.82 -4.98
N LEU A 204 -8.11 7.73 -4.79
CA LEU A 204 -8.37 9.06 -4.25
C LEU A 204 -9.28 9.88 -5.17
N LYS A 205 -9.00 9.91 -6.48
CA LYS A 205 -9.83 10.60 -7.49
C LYS A 205 -11.28 10.14 -7.44
N ILE A 206 -11.54 8.85 -7.25
CA ILE A 206 -12.89 8.29 -7.09
C ILE A 206 -13.53 8.80 -5.80
N LEU A 207 -12.87 8.61 -4.66
CA LEU A 207 -13.43 8.95 -3.35
C LEU A 207 -13.72 10.45 -3.23
N PHE A 208 -12.90 11.31 -3.82
CA PHE A 208 -13.12 12.76 -3.85
C PHE A 208 -14.18 13.25 -4.85
N SER A 209 -14.65 12.41 -5.77
CA SER A 209 -15.60 12.81 -6.80
C SER A 209 -17.03 12.36 -6.51
N VAL A 210 -17.19 11.27 -5.76
CA VAL A 210 -18.51 10.68 -5.50
C VAL A 210 -19.18 11.26 -4.23
N ASP A 211 -18.44 11.93 -3.34
CA ASP A 211 -19.00 12.63 -2.15
C ASP A 211 -19.36 14.10 -2.38
N GLY A 212 -19.06 14.64 -3.57
CA GLY A 212 -19.32 16.04 -3.91
C GLY A 212 -20.69 16.24 -4.53
N ASP A 213 -21.75 16.22 -3.72
CA ASP A 213 -23.14 16.50 -4.14
C ASP A 213 -23.38 17.98 -4.55
N SER A 214 -22.32 18.71 -4.92
CA SER A 214 -22.37 20.15 -5.19
C SER A 214 -21.33 20.65 -6.18
N HIS A 215 -20.84 19.83 -7.12
CA HIS A 215 -20.16 20.33 -8.32
C HIS A 215 -20.69 19.66 -9.59
N LEU A 216 -21.88 20.10 -9.99
CA LEU A 216 -22.32 20.13 -11.38
C LEU A 216 -21.15 20.64 -12.26
N ASN A 217 -20.51 19.75 -13.03
CA ASN A 217 -20.06 19.96 -14.43
C ASN A 217 -18.91 19.04 -14.91
N GLN A 218 -18.39 18.10 -14.12
CA GLN A 218 -17.48 17.08 -14.67
C GLN A 218 -17.85 15.67 -14.20
N PRO A 219 -18.41 14.81 -15.08
CA PRO A 219 -18.61 13.40 -14.73
C PRO A 219 -17.25 12.76 -14.43
N LEU A 220 -17.19 11.90 -13.41
CA LEU A 220 -15.99 11.10 -13.13
C LEU A 220 -15.66 10.27 -14.38
N GLN A 221 -14.52 10.57 -15.01
CA GLN A 221 -14.01 9.82 -16.16
C GLN A 221 -12.73 9.11 -15.75
N LEU A 222 -12.70 7.79 -15.93
CA LEU A 222 -11.53 6.95 -15.67
C LEU A 222 -10.94 6.49 -17.00
N GLN A 223 -9.64 6.71 -17.18
CA GLN A 223 -8.89 6.21 -18.33
C GLN A 223 -8.61 4.70 -18.18
N ARG A 224 -8.39 4.00 -19.30
CA ARG A 224 -8.04 2.57 -19.31
C ARG A 224 -6.88 2.23 -18.36
N ASN A 225 -5.82 3.04 -18.36
CA ASN A 225 -4.68 2.83 -17.46
C ASN A 225 -5.01 3.07 -15.98
N GLU A 226 -5.93 3.99 -15.67
CA GLU A 226 -6.40 4.22 -14.29
C GLU A 226 -7.18 3.00 -13.78
N VAL A 227 -8.04 2.41 -14.63
CA VAL A 227 -8.80 1.19 -14.31
C VAL A 227 -7.86 -0.01 -14.11
N ILE A 228 -6.91 -0.22 -15.04
CA ILE A 228 -5.91 -1.29 -14.95
C ILE A 228 -5.10 -1.16 -13.66
N ALA A 229 -4.61 0.05 -13.35
CA ALA A 229 -3.82 0.31 -12.15
C ALA A 229 -4.63 0.08 -10.87
N LEU A 230 -5.90 0.49 -10.84
CA LEU A 230 -6.78 0.32 -9.68
C LEU A 230 -7.00 -1.16 -9.34
N PHE A 231 -7.36 -1.99 -10.32
CA PHE A 231 -7.57 -3.42 -10.09
C PHE A 231 -6.28 -4.17 -9.76
N ASN A 232 -5.16 -3.85 -10.42
CA ASN A 232 -3.88 -4.49 -10.12
C ASN A 232 -3.38 -4.11 -8.72
N LEU A 233 -3.54 -2.86 -8.30
CA LEU A 233 -3.25 -2.44 -6.92
C LEU A 233 -4.12 -3.19 -5.91
N LEU A 234 -5.45 -3.26 -6.14
CA LEU A 234 -6.36 -4.00 -5.26
C LEU A 234 -5.93 -5.48 -5.14
N ASN A 235 -5.52 -6.10 -6.26
CA ASN A 235 -5.03 -7.46 -6.27
C ASN A 235 -3.74 -7.63 -5.44
N ARG A 236 -2.73 -6.77 -5.64
CA ARG A 236 -1.48 -6.80 -4.83
C ARG A 236 -1.78 -6.66 -3.33
N LEU A 237 -2.62 -5.70 -2.96
CA LEU A 237 -3.00 -5.48 -1.56
C LEU A 237 -3.75 -6.69 -0.99
N SER A 238 -4.65 -7.31 -1.78
CA SER A 238 -5.39 -8.52 -1.41
C SER A 238 -4.45 -9.70 -1.13
N GLU A 239 -3.50 -9.97 -2.03
CA GLU A 239 -2.49 -11.01 -1.83
C GLU A 239 -1.64 -10.76 -0.58
N SER A 240 -1.27 -9.49 -0.34
CA SER A 240 -0.48 -9.11 0.84
C SER A 240 -1.24 -9.33 2.15
N VAL A 241 -2.50 -8.89 2.20
CA VAL A 241 -3.37 -9.07 3.37
C VAL A 241 -3.60 -10.56 3.63
N LYS A 242 -3.88 -11.35 2.59
CA LYS A 242 -4.03 -12.80 2.70
C LYS A 242 -2.78 -13.45 3.28
N PHE A 243 -1.60 -13.13 2.75
CA PHE A 243 -0.36 -13.75 3.22
C PHE A 243 -0.03 -13.38 4.67
N VAL A 244 -0.19 -12.10 5.05
CA VAL A 244 0.00 -11.66 6.44
C VAL A 244 -1.01 -12.33 7.37
N HIS A 245 -2.27 -12.47 6.95
CA HIS A 245 -3.30 -13.15 7.74
C HIS A 245 -2.99 -14.64 7.97
N GLU A 246 -2.57 -15.35 6.91
CA GLU A 246 -2.27 -16.79 6.97
C GLU A 246 -0.97 -17.11 7.73
N LYS A 247 0.04 -16.23 7.65
CA LYS A 247 1.36 -16.49 8.24
C LYS A 247 1.64 -15.76 9.55
N GLY A 248 0.87 -14.72 9.90
CA GLY A 248 1.12 -13.86 11.05
C GLY A 248 1.39 -14.63 12.34
N SER A 249 0.45 -15.49 12.75
CA SER A 249 0.57 -16.26 14.00
C SER A 249 1.73 -17.25 13.99
N SER A 250 1.91 -17.99 12.89
CA SER A 250 2.96 -19.02 12.79
C SER A 250 4.37 -18.43 12.79
N VAL A 251 4.55 -17.22 12.25
CA VAL A 251 5.87 -16.56 12.20
C VAL A 251 6.27 -16.02 13.56
N GLU A 252 5.32 -15.46 14.31
CA GLU A 252 5.57 -15.00 15.68
C GLU A 252 5.97 -16.15 16.61
N GLU A 253 5.34 -17.32 16.47
CA GLU A 253 5.69 -18.53 17.23
C GLU A 253 7.12 -19.00 16.92
N VAL A 254 7.47 -19.15 15.64
CA VAL A 254 8.80 -19.64 15.21
C VAL A 254 9.93 -18.70 15.65
N ILE A 255 9.71 -17.39 15.64
CA ILE A 255 10.75 -16.41 16.03
C ILE A 255 10.89 -16.30 17.55
N ASN A 256 9.78 -16.43 18.28
CA ASN A 256 9.82 -16.50 19.75
C ASN A 256 10.55 -17.76 20.24
N GLU A 257 10.43 -18.89 19.54
CA GLU A 257 11.18 -20.12 19.85
C GLU A 257 12.68 -20.02 19.55
N GLN A 258 13.07 -19.22 18.56
CA GLN A 258 14.48 -19.00 18.17
C GLN A 258 15.21 -17.96 19.05
N SER A 259 14.53 -17.34 20.02
CA SER A 259 15.12 -16.42 20.99
C SER A 259 15.27 -17.09 22.37
N PRO A 260 16.41 -17.74 22.70
CA PRO A 260 16.58 -18.28 24.03
C PRO A 260 16.72 -17.12 25.02
N SER A 261 15.81 -17.06 25.98
CA SER A 261 15.89 -16.22 27.16
C SER A 261 17.23 -16.44 27.87
N THR A 262 18.09 -15.43 27.90
CA THR A 262 19.23 -15.37 28.82
C THR A 262 18.68 -15.19 30.24
N VAL A 263 18.36 -16.29 30.90
CA VAL A 263 18.07 -16.31 32.33
C VAL A 263 19.39 -16.23 33.08
N GLN A 264 19.76 -15.04 33.55
CA GLN A 264 20.49 -14.90 34.81
C GLN A 264 19.64 -14.10 35.80
N LYS A 265 19.11 -14.84 36.78
CA LYS A 265 18.50 -14.32 38.00
C LYS A 265 19.53 -13.53 38.79
N GLY A 266 19.26 -12.25 38.99
CA GLY A 266 19.92 -11.41 39.99
C GLY A 266 18.96 -10.32 40.43
N ALA A 267 18.40 -10.47 41.63
CA ALA A 267 17.39 -9.58 42.19
C ALA A 267 17.94 -8.18 42.48
N SER A 268 17.21 -7.13 42.08
CA SER A 268 16.87 -6.02 42.98
C SER A 268 15.70 -5.22 42.42
N LYS A 269 14.67 -5.01 43.24
CA LYS A 269 13.54 -4.13 42.97
C LYS A 269 14.03 -2.68 43.06
N THR A 270 14.03 -1.95 41.95
CA THR A 270 14.07 -0.49 41.97
C THR A 270 13.17 0.11 40.90
N ASN A 271 12.31 1.02 41.34
CA ASN A 271 11.37 1.85 40.56
C ASN A 271 11.89 2.28 39.18
N LEU A 272 11.21 1.90 38.10
CA LEU A 272 11.32 2.59 36.82
C LEU A 272 10.36 3.79 36.79
N LYS A 273 10.82 4.90 37.37
CA LYS A 273 10.48 6.25 36.91
C LYS A 273 11.71 6.80 36.20
N GLY A 274 11.55 7.15 34.93
CA GLY A 274 12.44 8.04 34.21
C GLY A 274 13.74 7.43 33.69
N LEU A 275 13.71 6.99 32.44
CA LEU A 275 14.74 7.33 31.47
C LEU A 275 14.10 7.23 30.08
N PHE A 276 13.35 8.28 29.77
CA PHE A 276 13.04 8.67 28.40
C PHE A 276 14.36 8.96 27.69
N GLY A 277 14.58 8.21 26.62
CA GLY A 277 15.54 8.50 25.57
C GLY A 277 14.99 7.87 24.30
N TYR A 278 13.80 8.32 23.87
CA TYR A 278 13.25 7.97 22.56
C TYR A 278 14.22 8.52 21.50
N SER A 279 15.01 7.63 20.90
CA SER A 279 15.65 7.92 19.61
C SER A 279 14.59 7.73 18.54
N GLN A 280 14.07 8.85 18.04
CA GLN A 280 12.94 8.93 17.11
C GLN A 280 13.34 8.71 15.64
N TYR A 281 14.53 8.14 15.36
CA TYR A 281 15.07 8.03 14.00
C TYR A 281 15.74 6.68 13.68
N THR A 282 15.14 5.56 14.08
CA THR A 282 15.49 4.23 13.54
C THR A 282 14.41 3.73 12.58
N TRP A 283 14.04 4.56 11.60
CA TRP A 283 12.98 4.23 10.63
C TRP A 283 13.46 3.39 9.44
N ILE A 284 14.76 3.15 9.30
CA ILE A 284 15.33 2.47 8.13
C ILE A 284 16.55 1.63 8.52
N GLY A 285 16.36 0.64 9.39
CA GLY A 285 17.32 -0.46 9.56
C GLY A 285 17.17 -1.42 8.39
N TRP A 286 17.95 -1.19 7.34
CA TRP A 286 18.31 -2.20 6.34
C TRP A 286 19.80 -2.41 6.53
N ASP A 287 20.15 -3.29 7.46
CA ASP A 287 21.46 -3.92 7.61
C ASP A 287 21.21 -5.43 7.69
#